data_AF-A0A022XDR2-F1
#
_entry.id   AF-A0A022XDR2-F1
#
_cell.length_a   1.000
_cell.length_b   1.000
_cell.length_c   1.000
_cell.angle_alpha   90.00
_cell.angle_beta   90.00
_cell.angle_gamma   90.00
#
_symmetry.space_group_name_H-M   'P 1'
#
loop_
_entity.id
_entity.type
_entity.pdbx_description
1 polymer ?
#
loop_
_entity_poly.entity_id
_entity_poly.type
_entity_poly.pdbx_seq_one_letter_code
_entity_poly.pdbx_strand_id
1 'polypeptide(L)'
;MEDETESSASGIEDIIPGENQMVAKRVTYELTHGGDIVDDVAAILYAEEKGMPDVAEFKHDFLCAYCVTFESAMEIVKSGPIELLTTFDILATITEYPAWKKMESGEAQKDRAAIAEMAMHVIQTALVMKDSYRAALFGPDGILESTYHRMQDMYLNIILGIRKYPQS
;
A
#
# COMPACT_ATOMS: atom_id res chain seq x y z
N MET A 1 -25.00 -20.04 -41.97
CA MET A 1 -24.05 -18.92 -42.00
C MET A 1 -24.82 -17.70 -41.57
N GLU A 2 -24.83 -17.45 -40.26
CA GLU A 2 -25.01 -16.12 -39.70
C GLU A 2 -23.89 -16.05 -38.66
N ASP A 3 -22.85 -15.35 -39.08
CA ASP A 3 -21.70 -14.94 -38.30
C ASP A 3 -21.97 -13.49 -37.86
N GLU A 4 -21.19 -13.03 -36.87
CA GLU A 4 -21.12 -11.67 -36.35
C GLU A 4 -22.13 -11.33 -35.22
N THR A 5 -21.74 -10.79 -34.07
CA THR A 5 -20.46 -10.18 -33.70
C THR A 5 -20.31 -10.11 -32.18
N GLU A 6 -19.08 -10.33 -31.76
CA GLU A 6 -18.55 -10.12 -30.41
C GLU A 6 -18.84 -8.69 -29.92
N SER A 7 -19.45 -8.57 -28.74
CA SER A 7 -19.55 -7.30 -28.01
C SER A 7 -18.22 -7.02 -27.33
N SER A 8 -17.29 -6.45 -28.07
CA SER A 8 -16.03 -5.92 -27.57
C SER A 8 -16.30 -4.69 -26.68
N ALA A 9 -15.96 -4.83 -25.40
CA ALA A 9 -16.01 -3.77 -24.40
C ALA A 9 -14.87 -2.74 -24.61
N SER A 10 -14.85 -2.06 -25.75
CA SER A 10 -13.83 -1.04 -26.08
C SER A 10 -14.22 0.39 -25.69
N GLY A 11 -15.28 0.58 -24.91
CA GLY A 11 -15.91 1.90 -24.73
C GLY A 11 -15.37 2.81 -23.62
N ILE A 12 -14.29 2.43 -22.91
CA ILE A 12 -13.76 3.23 -21.78
C ILE A 12 -12.51 4.03 -22.19
N GLU A 13 -11.86 3.68 -23.31
CA GLU A 13 -10.60 4.30 -23.71
C GLU A 13 -10.76 5.74 -24.26
N ASP A 14 -11.97 6.14 -24.65
CA ASP A 14 -12.23 7.43 -25.32
C ASP A 14 -12.69 8.58 -24.39
N ILE A 15 -12.80 8.37 -23.07
CA ILE A 15 -13.42 9.35 -22.15
C ILE A 15 -12.37 10.27 -21.47
N ILE A 16 -11.10 9.89 -21.47
CA ILE A 16 -10.04 10.60 -20.75
C ILE A 16 -9.02 11.17 -21.76
N PRO A 17 -8.79 12.50 -21.80
CA PRO A 17 -7.75 13.10 -22.66
C PRO A 17 -6.40 12.41 -22.49
N GLY A 18 -5.63 12.19 -23.56
CA GLY A 18 -4.45 11.32 -23.56
C GLY A 18 -3.40 11.59 -22.47
N GLU A 19 -3.20 12.86 -22.07
CA GLU A 19 -2.33 13.22 -20.94
C GLU A 19 -2.89 12.75 -19.58
N ASN A 20 -4.21 12.87 -19.40
CA ASN A 20 -4.92 12.38 -18.21
C ASN A 20 -4.94 10.83 -18.17
N GLN A 21 -4.90 10.17 -19.33
CA GLN A 21 -4.85 8.71 -19.41
C GLN A 21 -3.47 8.16 -18.99
N MET A 22 -2.38 8.86 -19.31
CA MET A 22 -1.04 8.49 -18.82
C MET A 22 -0.88 8.77 -17.32
N VAL A 23 -1.40 9.90 -16.82
CA VAL A 23 -1.42 10.18 -15.38
C VAL A 23 -2.28 9.15 -14.65
N ALA A 24 -3.47 8.82 -15.16
CA ALA A 24 -4.32 7.78 -14.59
C ALA A 24 -3.62 6.42 -14.59
N LYS A 25 -3.00 6.00 -15.70
CA LYS A 25 -2.23 4.75 -15.76
C LYS A 25 -1.05 4.74 -14.77
N ARG A 26 -0.34 5.85 -14.61
CA ARG A 26 0.77 5.97 -13.66
C ARG A 26 0.27 5.92 -12.21
N VAL A 27 -0.78 6.66 -11.89
CA VAL A 27 -1.40 6.67 -10.55
C VAL A 27 -1.96 5.30 -10.22
N THR A 28 -2.69 4.67 -11.14
CA THR A 28 -3.16 3.30 -10.98
C THR A 28 -1.99 2.35 -10.78
N TYR A 29 -0.94 2.44 -11.60
CA TYR A 29 0.25 1.61 -11.42
C TYR A 29 0.91 1.82 -10.05
N GLU A 30 1.11 3.06 -9.61
CA GLU A 30 1.71 3.35 -8.30
C GLU A 30 0.80 2.93 -7.12
N LEU A 31 -0.52 2.94 -7.29
CA LEU A 31 -1.49 2.44 -6.31
C LEU A 31 -1.62 0.90 -6.32
N THR A 32 -1.45 0.24 -7.48
CA THR A 32 -1.59 -1.22 -7.63
C THR A 32 -0.27 -1.99 -7.50
N HIS A 33 0.87 -1.31 -7.54
CA HIS A 33 2.20 -1.89 -7.29
C HIS A 33 2.75 -1.47 -5.91
N GLY A 34 1.88 -0.91 -5.06
CA GLY A 34 2.14 -0.77 -3.64
C GLY A 34 2.12 -2.13 -2.93
N GLY A 35 2.45 -2.15 -1.64
CA GLY A 35 2.23 -3.36 -0.84
C GLY A 35 0.74 -3.75 -0.84
N ASP A 36 0.48 -5.05 -0.77
CA ASP A 36 -0.84 -5.62 -0.50
C ASP A 36 -0.66 -6.72 0.55
N ILE A 37 -0.75 -6.32 1.82
CA ILE A 37 -0.47 -7.23 2.94
C ILE A 37 -1.41 -8.44 2.95
N VAL A 38 -2.64 -8.30 2.43
CA VAL A 38 -3.63 -9.38 2.43
C VAL A 38 -3.25 -10.43 1.39
N ASP A 39 -2.97 -9.99 0.15
CA ASP A 39 -2.58 -10.90 -0.93
C ASP A 39 -1.19 -11.50 -0.68
N ASP A 40 -0.25 -10.74 -0.12
CA ASP A 40 1.08 -11.25 0.24
C ASP A 40 1.01 -12.33 1.32
N VAL A 41 0.14 -12.16 2.33
CA VAL A 41 -0.08 -13.21 3.33
C VAL A 41 -0.68 -14.45 2.67
N ALA A 42 -1.67 -14.29 1.78
CA ALA A 42 -2.30 -15.41 1.07
C ALA A 42 -1.31 -16.15 0.15
N ALA A 43 -0.43 -15.42 -0.54
CA ALA A 43 0.59 -15.99 -1.42
C ALA A 43 1.61 -16.83 -0.65
N ILE A 44 2.10 -16.35 0.49
CA ILE A 44 3.04 -17.09 1.33
C ILE A 44 2.36 -18.32 1.95
N LEU A 45 1.11 -18.21 2.42
CA LEU A 45 0.33 -19.37 2.90
C LEU A 45 0.18 -20.44 1.81
N TYR A 46 -0.09 -20.03 0.57
CA TYR A 46 -0.17 -20.94 -0.56
C TYR A 46 1.19 -21.61 -0.85
N ALA A 47 2.29 -20.86 -0.82
CA ALA A 47 3.65 -21.40 -0.98
C ALA A 47 4.00 -22.43 0.11
N GLU A 48 3.60 -22.15 1.37
CA GLU A 48 3.72 -23.10 2.49
C GLU A 48 2.92 -24.38 2.24
N GLU A 49 1.67 -24.28 1.81
CA GLU A 49 0.82 -25.43 1.51
C GLU A 49 1.43 -26.31 0.39
N LYS A 50 2.08 -25.69 -0.60
CA LYS A 50 2.77 -26.41 -1.69
C LYS A 50 4.15 -26.93 -1.32
N GLY A 51 4.64 -26.66 -0.11
CA GLY A 51 5.97 -27.09 0.33
C GLY A 51 7.08 -26.48 -0.51
N MET A 52 6.91 -25.23 -0.95
CA MET A 52 7.94 -24.52 -1.71
C MET A 52 9.20 -24.33 -0.84
N PRO A 53 10.41 -24.56 -1.39
CA PRO A 53 11.65 -24.46 -0.61
C PRO A 53 11.95 -23.03 -0.14
N ASP A 54 11.43 -22.02 -0.84
CA ASP A 54 11.80 -20.61 -0.67
C ASP A 54 10.89 -19.85 0.33
N VAL A 55 9.96 -20.54 1.00
CA VAL A 55 9.04 -19.94 1.99
C VAL A 55 9.79 -19.09 3.02
N ALA A 56 10.95 -19.57 3.49
CA ALA A 56 11.74 -18.84 4.48
C ALA A 56 12.27 -17.50 3.94
N GLU A 57 12.62 -17.45 2.65
CA GLU A 57 13.03 -16.22 1.97
C GLU A 57 11.83 -15.28 1.78
N PHE A 58 10.67 -15.81 1.35
CA PHE A 58 9.46 -15.00 1.22
C PHE A 58 9.04 -14.35 2.55
N LYS A 59 9.11 -15.08 3.67
CA LYS A 59 8.84 -14.52 5.00
C LYS A 59 9.89 -13.47 5.43
N HIS A 60 11.13 -13.61 4.99
CA HIS A 60 12.18 -12.63 5.24
C HIS A 60 11.92 -11.33 4.47
N ASP A 61 11.64 -11.44 3.18
CA ASP A 61 11.30 -10.29 2.32
C ASP A 61 10.03 -9.58 2.83
N PHE A 62 9.02 -10.36 3.25
CA PHE A 62 7.82 -9.84 3.89
C PHE A 62 8.14 -9.01 5.14
N LEU A 63 9.02 -9.52 6.01
CA LEU A 63 9.46 -8.78 7.21
C LEU A 63 10.16 -7.47 6.83
N CYS A 64 10.99 -7.47 5.79
CA CYS A 64 11.68 -6.28 5.31
C CYS A 64 10.70 -5.23 4.76
N ALA A 65 9.68 -5.66 4.01
CA ALA A 65 8.69 -4.75 3.41
C ALA A 65 7.73 -4.17 4.46
N TYR A 66 7.14 -5.02 5.31
CA TYR A 66 6.06 -4.62 6.21
C TYR A 66 6.50 -4.31 7.64
N CYS A 67 7.77 -4.55 7.99
CA CYS A 67 8.31 -4.36 9.33
C CYS A 67 7.53 -5.13 10.43
N VAL A 68 6.90 -6.25 10.05
CA VAL A 68 6.15 -7.16 10.95
C VAL A 68 6.40 -8.60 10.51
N THR A 69 6.41 -9.53 11.46
CA THR A 69 6.57 -10.95 11.12
C THR A 69 5.34 -11.46 10.38
N PHE A 70 5.56 -12.41 9.45
CA PHE A 70 4.47 -13.07 8.73
C PHE A 70 3.43 -13.64 9.70
N GLU A 71 3.85 -14.29 10.78
CA GLU A 71 2.92 -14.90 11.75
C GLU A 71 2.05 -13.86 12.45
N SER A 72 2.59 -12.68 12.74
CA SER A 72 1.81 -11.59 13.33
C SER A 72 0.86 -10.99 12.30
N ALA A 73 1.31 -10.83 11.06
CA ALA A 73 0.49 -10.35 9.95
C ALA A 73 -0.71 -11.27 9.69
N MET A 74 -0.56 -12.59 9.77
CA MET A 74 -1.68 -13.54 9.63
C MET A 74 -2.81 -13.27 10.60
N GLU A 75 -2.52 -12.90 11.85
CA GLU A 75 -3.56 -12.56 12.83
C GLU A 75 -4.18 -11.18 12.55
N ILE A 76 -3.36 -10.24 12.09
CA ILE A 76 -3.80 -8.89 11.74
C ILE A 76 -4.76 -8.93 10.53
N VAL A 77 -4.42 -9.63 9.45
CA VAL A 77 -5.25 -9.63 8.22
C VAL A 77 -6.64 -10.24 8.42
N LYS A 78 -6.83 -11.09 9.44
CA LYS A 78 -8.14 -11.71 9.74
C LYS A 78 -9.17 -10.71 10.25
N SER A 79 -8.74 -9.68 10.97
CA SER A 79 -9.65 -8.81 11.74
C SER A 79 -9.21 -7.35 11.85
N GLY A 80 -8.10 -6.99 11.21
CA GLY A 80 -7.55 -5.65 11.23
C GLY A 80 -8.52 -4.65 10.57
N PRO A 81 -8.68 -3.45 11.15
CA PRO A 81 -9.42 -2.40 10.48
C PRO A 81 -8.70 -2.00 9.18
N ILE A 82 -9.46 -1.57 8.18
CA ILE A 82 -8.93 -1.25 6.84
C ILE A 82 -7.82 -0.20 6.92
N GLU A 83 -7.93 0.75 7.84
CA GLU A 83 -6.94 1.81 8.06
C GLU A 83 -5.57 1.24 8.46
N LEU A 84 -5.56 0.18 9.29
CA LEU A 84 -4.33 -0.50 9.67
C LEU A 84 -3.73 -1.27 8.49
N LEU A 85 -4.55 -1.99 7.72
CA LEU A 85 -4.09 -2.73 6.54
C LEU A 85 -3.48 -1.78 5.50
N THR A 86 -4.19 -0.70 5.17
CA THR A 86 -3.68 0.35 4.28
C THR A 86 -2.40 1.00 4.81
N THR A 87 -2.22 1.11 6.12
CA THR A 87 -0.97 1.63 6.69
C THR A 87 0.21 0.71 6.43
N PHE A 88 0.02 -0.61 6.52
CA PHE A 88 1.03 -1.59 6.13
C PHE A 88 1.37 -1.49 4.64
N ASP A 89 0.36 -1.39 3.78
CA ASP A 89 0.53 -1.25 2.34
C ASP A 89 1.32 0.01 1.96
N ILE A 90 1.02 1.15 2.60
CA ILE A 90 1.75 2.40 2.42
C ILE A 90 3.22 2.22 2.84
N LEU A 91 3.48 1.63 4.01
CA LEU A 91 4.84 1.40 4.51
C LEU A 91 5.65 0.50 3.56
N ALA A 92 5.07 -0.61 3.10
CA ALA A 92 5.72 -1.49 2.14
C ALA A 92 5.98 -0.78 0.81
N THR A 93 5.02 0.02 0.32
CA THR A 93 5.19 0.79 -0.92
C THR A 93 6.39 1.73 -0.85
N ILE A 94 6.47 2.56 0.19
CA ILE A 94 7.55 3.53 0.32
C ILE A 94 8.90 2.87 0.66
N THR A 95 8.88 1.64 1.16
CA THR A 95 10.07 0.86 1.47
C THR A 95 10.62 0.20 0.22
N GLU A 96 9.78 -0.48 -0.56
CA GLU A 96 10.22 -1.35 -1.64
C GLU A 96 10.16 -0.75 -3.04
N TYR A 97 9.19 0.12 -3.33
CA TYR A 97 8.95 0.55 -4.70
C TYR A 97 10.08 1.46 -5.23
N PRO A 98 10.67 1.16 -6.40
CA PRO A 98 11.85 1.88 -6.90
C PRO A 98 11.66 3.39 -7.06
N ALA A 99 10.47 3.88 -7.38
CA ALA A 99 10.24 5.33 -7.53
C ALA A 99 10.42 6.07 -6.20
N TRP A 100 10.02 5.47 -5.09
CA TRP A 100 10.23 6.01 -3.74
C TRP A 100 11.69 5.86 -3.30
N LYS A 101 12.36 4.76 -3.67
CA LYS A 101 13.81 4.59 -3.42
C LYS A 101 14.64 5.69 -4.08
N LYS A 102 14.29 6.11 -5.31
CA LYS A 102 14.97 7.18 -6.05
C LYS A 102 14.79 8.59 -5.48
N MET A 103 13.91 8.79 -4.49
CA MET A 103 13.74 10.06 -3.78
C MET A 103 14.88 10.24 -2.75
N GLU A 104 16.14 10.25 -3.22
CA GLU A 104 17.35 10.19 -2.39
C GLU A 104 17.83 11.56 -1.89
N SER A 105 17.19 12.66 -2.31
CA SER A 105 17.53 14.00 -1.81
C SER A 105 16.35 14.97 -1.85
N GLY A 106 16.44 16.03 -1.03
CA GLY A 106 15.49 17.14 -1.03
C GLY A 106 14.20 16.89 -0.23
N GLU A 107 13.13 17.58 -0.59
CA GLU A 107 11.84 17.53 0.11
C GLU A 107 11.16 16.16 -0.02
N ALA A 108 11.32 15.48 -1.16
CA ALA A 108 10.76 14.15 -1.39
C ALA A 108 11.30 13.09 -0.40
N GLN A 109 12.60 13.16 -0.07
CA GLN A 109 13.20 12.29 0.95
C GLN A 109 12.61 12.55 2.34
N LYS A 110 12.41 13.83 2.69
CA LYS A 110 11.82 14.22 3.97
C LYS A 110 10.36 13.77 4.09
N ASP A 111 9.59 13.94 3.02
CA ASP A 111 8.19 13.50 2.99
C ASP A 111 8.11 11.96 3.10
N ARG A 112 8.95 11.22 2.37
CA ARG A 112 9.06 9.75 2.50
C ARG A 112 9.37 9.32 3.94
N ALA A 113 10.36 9.95 4.57
CA ALA A 113 10.72 9.66 5.96
C ALA A 113 9.57 9.98 6.94
N ALA A 114 8.89 11.12 6.76
CA ALA A 114 7.75 11.49 7.58
C ALA A 114 6.56 10.51 7.42
N ILE A 115 6.29 10.03 6.20
CA ILE A 115 5.27 9.00 5.96
C ILE A 115 5.67 7.70 6.67
N ALA A 116 6.93 7.28 6.57
CA ALA A 116 7.42 6.07 7.25
C ALA A 116 7.29 6.17 8.78
N GLU A 117 7.67 7.31 9.36
CA GLU A 117 7.53 7.56 10.80
C GLU A 117 6.06 7.51 11.25
N MET A 118 5.15 8.14 10.50
CA MET A 118 3.72 8.10 10.81
C MET A 118 3.13 6.69 10.66
N ALA A 119 3.51 5.96 9.60
CA ALA A 119 3.06 4.59 9.37
C ALA A 119 3.50 3.67 10.51
N MET A 120 4.78 3.75 10.90
CA MET A 120 5.31 2.98 12.02
C MET A 120 4.61 3.35 13.33
N HIS A 121 4.34 4.64 13.59
CA HIS A 121 3.60 5.05 14.78
C HIS A 121 2.19 4.46 14.82
N VAL A 122 1.45 4.52 13.72
CA VAL A 122 0.10 3.93 13.59
C VAL A 122 0.16 2.42 13.82
N ILE A 123 1.06 1.71 13.13
CA ILE A 123 1.22 0.26 13.25
C ILE A 123 1.53 -0.12 14.70
N GLN A 124 2.60 0.44 15.29
CA GLN A 124 3.02 0.11 16.64
C GLN A 124 1.93 0.38 17.68
N THR A 125 1.21 1.50 17.55
CA THR A 125 0.10 1.85 18.44
C THR A 125 -1.07 0.87 18.30
N ALA A 126 -1.39 0.45 17.08
CA ALA A 126 -2.46 -0.53 16.86
C ALA A 126 -2.07 -1.94 17.34
N LEU A 127 -0.80 -2.33 17.22
CA LEU A 127 -0.32 -3.65 17.63
C LEU A 127 -0.26 -3.86 19.14
N VAL A 128 -0.09 -2.80 19.94
CA VAL A 128 -0.18 -2.90 21.41
C VAL A 128 -1.62 -3.00 21.93
N MET A 129 -2.60 -2.71 21.08
CA MET A 129 -4.02 -2.77 21.42
C MET A 129 -4.61 -4.13 21.07
N LYS A 130 -5.58 -4.58 21.88
CA LYS A 130 -6.36 -5.79 21.55
C LYS A 130 -7.15 -5.57 20.27
N ASP A 131 -7.29 -6.61 19.46
CA ASP A 131 -7.96 -6.57 18.15
C ASP A 131 -9.32 -5.88 18.19
N SER A 132 -10.15 -6.18 19.21
CA SER A 132 -11.48 -5.59 19.41
C SER A 132 -11.50 -4.07 19.62
N TYR A 133 -10.37 -3.46 19.96
CA TYR A 133 -10.25 -2.01 20.14
C TYR A 133 -9.51 -1.32 18.99
N ARG A 134 -8.92 -2.06 18.03
CA ARG A 134 -8.11 -1.46 16.97
C ARG A 134 -8.90 -0.50 16.08
N ALA A 135 -10.12 -0.86 15.71
CA ALA A 135 -10.97 0.01 14.89
C ALA A 135 -11.28 1.35 15.57
N ALA A 136 -11.47 1.36 16.90
CA ALA A 136 -11.76 2.58 17.65
C ALA A 136 -10.59 3.58 17.66
N LEU A 137 -9.36 3.13 17.37
CA LEU A 137 -8.20 4.03 17.27
C LEU A 137 -8.30 4.99 16.09
N PHE A 138 -9.09 4.65 15.07
CA PHE A 138 -9.22 5.41 13.82
C PHE A 138 -10.55 6.16 13.70
N GLY A 139 -11.47 6.03 14.67
CA GLY A 139 -12.75 6.74 14.66
C GLY A 139 -12.61 8.23 15.01
N PRO A 140 -13.73 9.00 15.06
CA PRO A 140 -13.75 10.46 15.28
C PRO A 140 -13.09 10.98 16.57
N ASP A 141 -12.93 10.12 17.57
CA ASP A 141 -12.23 10.40 18.83
C ASP A 141 -10.99 9.52 19.01
N GLY A 142 -10.60 8.83 17.94
CA GLY A 142 -9.52 7.88 17.89
C GLY A 142 -8.16 8.57 17.88
N ILE A 143 -7.24 8.08 18.72
CA ILE A 143 -5.92 8.69 18.87
C ILE A 143 -5.06 8.64 17.59
N LEU A 144 -5.40 7.78 16.62
CA LEU A 144 -4.69 7.62 15.37
C LEU A 144 -5.36 8.31 14.17
N GLU A 145 -6.60 8.79 14.30
CA GLU A 145 -7.37 9.36 13.19
C GLU A 145 -6.59 10.47 12.45
N SER A 146 -6.16 11.50 13.18
CA SER A 146 -5.43 12.62 12.58
C SER A 146 -4.10 12.20 11.96
N THR A 147 -3.38 11.28 12.58
CA THR A 147 -2.09 10.80 12.06
C THR A 147 -2.29 9.98 10.78
N TYR A 148 -3.27 9.09 10.77
CA TYR A 148 -3.62 8.26 9.62
C TYR A 148 -4.02 9.12 8.41
N HIS A 149 -4.94 10.07 8.58
CA HIS A 149 -5.37 10.93 7.48
C HIS A 149 -4.23 11.81 6.95
N ARG A 150 -3.42 12.38 7.84
CA ARG A 150 -2.25 13.17 7.42
C ARG A 150 -1.26 12.34 6.62
N MET A 151 -1.01 11.10 7.04
CA MET A 151 -0.14 10.17 6.33
C MET A 151 -0.69 9.84 4.93
N GLN A 152 -1.98 9.50 4.84
CA GLN A 152 -2.64 9.24 3.57
C GLN A 152 -2.58 10.45 2.63
N ASP A 153 -2.90 11.64 3.14
CA ASP A 153 -2.85 12.87 2.33
C ASP A 153 -1.45 13.12 1.79
N MET A 154 -0.41 12.94 2.61
CA MET A 154 0.98 13.09 2.17
C MET A 154 1.34 12.06 1.09
N TYR A 155 0.99 10.79 1.31
CA TYR A 155 1.25 9.70 0.37
C TYR A 155 0.55 9.93 -0.98
N LEU A 156 -0.75 10.27 -0.96
CA LEU A 156 -1.54 10.52 -2.16
C LEU A 156 -1.08 11.78 -2.90
N ASN A 157 -0.73 12.86 -2.20
CA ASN A 157 -0.23 14.08 -2.84
C ASN A 157 1.05 13.85 -3.66
N ILE A 158 1.87 12.88 -3.24
CA ILE A 158 3.11 12.50 -3.92
C ILE A 158 2.80 11.62 -5.14
N ILE A 159 1.98 10.59 -4.99
CA ILE A 159 1.59 9.68 -6.07
C ILE A 159 0.83 10.42 -7.18
N LEU A 160 -0.12 11.27 -6.80
CA LEU A 160 -0.91 12.06 -7.73
C LEU A 160 -0.10 13.18 -8.39
N GLY A 161 1.15 13.40 -7.98
CA GLY A 161 2.00 14.48 -8.50
C GLY A 161 1.45 15.89 -8.23
N ILE A 162 0.54 16.02 -7.24
CA ILE A 162 -0.03 17.30 -6.82
C ILE A 162 1.09 18.19 -6.25
N ARG A 163 2.09 17.58 -5.61
CA ARG A 163 3.39 18.21 -5.37
C ARG A 163 4.31 17.96 -6.57
N LYS A 164 4.51 18.98 -7.40
CA LYS A 164 5.53 18.97 -8.46
C LYS A 164 6.92 19.05 -7.81
N TYR A 165 7.59 17.92 -7.62
CA TYR A 165 9.02 17.93 -7.32
C TYR A 165 9.78 18.35 -8.58
N PRO A 166 10.73 19.28 -8.50
CA PRO A 166 11.57 19.61 -9.65
C PRO A 166 12.33 18.36 -10.07
N GLN A 167 12.25 18.03 -11.37
CA GLN A 167 13.13 17.02 -11.93
C GLN A 167 14.55 17.58 -11.87
N SER A 168 15.43 16.85 -11.16
CA SER A 168 16.86 17.12 -11.08
C SER A 168 17.52 17.04 -12.44
#